data_AF-A0A1Z9VEP7-F1
#
_entry.id   AF-A0A1Z9VEP7-F1
#
_cell.length_a   1.000
_cell.length_b   1.000
_cell.length_c   1.000
_cell.angle_alpha   90.00
_cell.angle_beta   90.00
_cell.angle_gamma   90.00
#
_symmetry.space_group_name_H-M   'P 1'
#
loop_
_entity.id
_entity.type
_entity.pdbx_description
1 polymer ?
#
loop_
_entity_poly.entity_id
_entity_poly.type
_entity_poly.pdbx_seq_one_letter_code
_entity_poly.pdbx_strand_id
1 'polypeptide(L)'
;MTKRLQVTLTPEEAQAVKLYADTWGVTISEVLKSAALQHVNQHALCCKKVESVLASMDFTPDKRAAKSCYGFPCRACNHTTACRTGIYEGEWEIAPQYEHYVPFGSTCPSAIDEVRKDDE
;
A
#
# COMPACT_ATOMS: atom_id res chain seq x y z
N MET A 1 -4.80 22.88 -11.05
CA MET A 1 -4.69 22.35 -12.43
C MET A 1 -4.13 20.94 -12.33
N THR A 2 -4.86 19.92 -12.77
CA THR A 2 -4.40 18.51 -12.68
C THR A 2 -3.48 18.21 -13.86
N LYS A 3 -2.29 17.66 -13.62
CA LYS A 3 -1.36 17.24 -14.68
C LYS A 3 -1.56 15.74 -14.98
N ARG A 4 -1.57 15.39 -16.27
CA ARG A 4 -1.64 14.00 -16.72
C ARG A 4 -0.23 13.41 -16.77
N LEU A 5 -0.03 12.26 -16.11
CA LEU A 5 1.15 11.42 -16.26
C LEU A 5 0.80 10.28 -17.22
N GLN A 6 1.70 9.96 -18.14
CA GLN A 6 1.58 8.83 -19.06
C GLN A 6 2.69 7.83 -18.74
N VAL A 7 2.31 6.57 -18.53
CA VAL A 7 3.21 5.46 -18.24
C VAL A 7 2.89 4.35 -19.25
N THR A 8 3.93 3.71 -19.76
CA THR A 8 3.80 2.54 -20.64
C THR A 8 4.09 1.29 -19.84
N LEU A 9 3.20 0.31 -19.94
CA LEU A 9 3.33 -1.02 -19.33
C LEU A 9 3.41 -2.07 -20.45
N THR A 10 4.04 -3.21 -20.19
CA THR A 10 3.90 -4.37 -21.07
C THR A 10 2.44 -4.88 -21.03
N PRO A 11 2.01 -5.68 -22.02
CA PRO A 11 0.67 -6.29 -22.00
C PRO A 11 0.40 -7.09 -20.72
N GLU A 12 1.39 -7.84 -20.23
CA GLU A 12 1.29 -8.68 -19.05
C GLU A 12 1.16 -7.83 -17.77
N GLU A 13 1.96 -6.78 -17.63
CA GLU A 13 1.88 -5.83 -16.52
C GLU A 13 0.52 -5.14 -16.48
N ALA A 14 0.03 -4.67 -17.63
CA ALA A 14 -1.28 -4.03 -17.74
C ALA A 14 -2.41 -5.01 -17.36
N GLN A 15 -2.33 -6.27 -17.79
CA GLN A 15 -3.29 -7.30 -17.44
C GLN A 15 -3.27 -7.63 -15.94
N ALA A 16 -2.09 -7.74 -15.34
CA ALA A 16 -1.93 -7.98 -13.91
C ALA A 16 -2.54 -6.85 -13.06
N VAL A 17 -2.25 -5.59 -13.40
CA VAL A 17 -2.82 -4.42 -12.70
C VAL A 17 -4.33 -4.35 -12.88
N LYS A 18 -4.84 -4.70 -14.06
CA LYS A 18 -6.28 -4.76 -14.32
C LYS A 18 -6.99 -5.78 -13.42
N LEU A 19 -6.52 -7.04 -13.41
CA LEU A 19 -7.10 -8.10 -12.57
C LEU A 19 -7.03 -7.75 -11.08
N TYR A 20 -5.92 -7.14 -10.65
CA TYR A 20 -5.77 -6.66 -9.29
C TYR A 20 -6.80 -5.57 -8.96
N ALA A 21 -6.98 -4.58 -9.85
CA ALA A 21 -7.96 -3.52 -9.68
C ALA A 21 -9.39 -4.08 -9.57
N ASP A 22 -9.73 -5.04 -10.45
CA ASP A 22 -11.02 -5.72 -10.47
C ASP A 22 -11.29 -6.48 -9.15
N THR A 23 -10.27 -7.15 -8.60
CA THR A 23 -10.35 -7.88 -7.32
C THR A 23 -10.79 -6.99 -6.16
N TRP A 24 -10.33 -5.73 -6.15
CA TRP A 24 -10.63 -4.77 -5.08
C TRP A 24 -11.76 -3.80 -5.44
N GLY A 25 -12.40 -3.96 -6.59
CA GLY A 25 -13.47 -3.06 -7.04
C GLY A 25 -13.03 -1.60 -7.23
N VAL A 26 -11.77 -1.38 -7.63
CA VAL A 26 -11.19 -0.05 -7.86
C VAL A 26 -10.74 0.11 -9.30
N THR A 27 -10.47 1.34 -9.71
CA THR A 27 -9.89 1.62 -11.03
C THR A 27 -8.37 1.36 -11.05
N ILE A 28 -7.83 1.08 -12.23
CA ILE A 28 -6.38 0.99 -12.47
C ILE A 28 -5.67 2.28 -11.99
N SER A 29 -6.26 3.45 -12.24
CA SER A 29 -5.70 4.73 -11.82
C SER A 29 -5.60 4.86 -10.30
N GLU A 30 -6.59 4.35 -9.55
CA GLU A 30 -6.54 4.34 -8.08
C GLU A 30 -5.49 3.37 -7.55
N VAL A 31 -5.29 2.21 -8.21
CA VAL A 31 -4.20 1.28 -7.87
C VAL A 31 -2.85 1.94 -8.05
N LEU A 32 -2.58 2.49 -9.24
CA LEU A 32 -1.30 3.10 -9.56
C LEU A 32 -1.02 4.33 -8.71
N LYS A 33 -2.03 5.20 -8.50
CA LYS A 33 -1.90 6.36 -7.62
C LYS A 33 -1.60 5.94 -6.19
N SER A 34 -2.32 4.95 -5.66
CA SER A 34 -2.10 4.47 -4.28
C SER A 34 -0.71 3.87 -4.12
N ALA A 35 -0.28 3.02 -5.05
CA ALA A 35 1.04 2.39 -5.01
C ALA A 35 2.18 3.44 -5.07
N ALA A 36 2.07 4.41 -5.99
CA ALA A 36 3.06 5.48 -6.11
C ALA A 36 3.13 6.34 -4.84
N LEU A 37 1.98 6.74 -4.28
CA LEU A 37 1.95 7.55 -3.06
C LEU A 37 2.40 6.75 -1.83
N GLN A 38 2.07 5.47 -1.74
CA GLN A 38 2.56 4.59 -0.67
C GLN A 38 4.08 4.53 -0.67
N HIS A 39 4.69 4.25 -1.83
CA HIS A 39 6.13 4.19 -1.98
C HIS A 39 6.81 5.51 -1.56
N VAL A 40 6.32 6.65 -2.04
CA VAL A 40 6.90 7.96 -1.72
C VAL A 40 6.76 8.30 -0.23
N ASN A 41 5.59 8.05 0.37
CA ASN A 41 5.37 8.30 1.80
C ASN A 41 6.27 7.41 2.68
N GLN A 42 6.42 6.12 2.36
CA GLN A 42 7.28 5.22 3.12
C GLN A 42 8.76 5.60 3.00
N HIS A 43 9.21 5.94 1.79
CA HIS A 43 10.59 6.35 1.56
C HIS A 43 10.92 7.66 2.31
N ALA A 44 9.96 8.58 2.45
CA ALA A 44 10.16 9.80 3.22
C ALA A 44 10.48 9.55 4.71
N LEU A 45 10.06 8.42 5.28
CA LEU A 45 10.33 8.10 6.68
C LEU A 45 11.79 7.74 6.97
N CYS A 46 12.50 7.22 5.98
CA CYS A 46 13.91 6.83 6.12
C CYS A 46 14.88 7.72 5.34
N CYS A 47 14.38 8.59 4.45
CA CYS A 47 15.20 9.42 3.57
C CYS A 47 14.87 10.91 3.70
N LYS A 48 15.77 11.65 4.38
CA LYS A 48 15.68 13.12 4.54
C LYS A 48 15.55 13.88 3.22
N LYS A 49 16.14 13.36 2.13
CA LYS A 49 16.03 14.01 0.83
C LYS A 49 14.60 13.92 0.30
N VAL A 50 13.97 12.76 0.38
CA VAL A 50 12.58 12.57 -0.04
C VAL A 50 11.62 13.32 0.89
N GLU A 51 11.87 13.29 2.20
CA GLU A 51 11.16 14.11 3.18
C GLU A 51 11.19 15.60 2.79
N SER A 52 12.37 16.14 2.46
CA SER A 52 12.51 17.56 2.03
C SER A 52 11.75 17.87 0.74
N VAL A 53 11.66 16.90 -0.19
CA VAL A 53 10.88 17.07 -1.43
C VAL A 53 9.39 17.17 -1.08
N LEU A 54 8.87 16.29 -0.22
CA LEU A 54 7.48 16.34 0.21
C LEU A 54 7.17 17.61 1.00
N ALA A 55 8.06 18.03 1.91
CA ALA A 55 7.90 19.26 2.69
C ALA A 55 7.90 20.53 1.82
N SER A 56 8.52 20.48 0.64
CA SER A 56 8.49 21.59 -0.33
C SER A 56 7.21 21.67 -1.15
N MET A 57 6.31 20.69 -1.03
CA MET A 57 5.04 20.62 -1.74
C MET A 57 3.89 20.92 -0.78
N ASP A 58 2.77 21.41 -1.33
CA ASP A 58 1.48 21.43 -0.61
C ASP A 58 0.90 20.00 -0.60
N PHE A 59 1.59 19.10 0.09
CA PHE A 59 1.29 17.68 0.16
C PHE A 59 1.11 17.27 1.62
N THR A 60 -0.06 16.73 1.95
CA THR A 60 -0.31 16.16 3.27
C THR A 60 0.14 14.69 3.27
N PRO A 61 1.13 14.30 4.10
CA PRO A 61 1.54 12.91 4.23
C PRO A 61 0.38 12.01 4.66
N ASP A 62 0.39 10.77 4.17
CA ASP A 62 -0.57 9.78 4.63
C ASP A 62 -0.27 9.44 6.09
N LYS A 63 -1.24 9.63 6.98
CA LYS A 63 -1.07 9.37 8.43
C LYS A 63 -0.69 7.93 8.73
N ARG A 64 -1.00 7.01 7.82
CA ARG A 64 -0.64 5.59 7.92
C ARG A 64 0.82 5.33 7.62
N ALA A 65 1.55 6.28 7.03
CA ALA A 65 2.90 6.05 6.54
C ALA A 65 3.81 5.39 7.57
N ALA A 66 3.73 5.84 8.83
CA ALA A 66 4.56 5.36 9.93
C ALA A 66 4.18 3.96 10.46
N LYS A 67 3.05 3.39 10.03
CA LYS A 67 2.60 2.07 10.48
C LYS A 67 3.38 0.99 9.74
N SER A 68 3.87 -0.01 10.46
CA SER A 68 4.58 -1.16 9.88
C SER A 68 3.75 -1.92 8.84
N CYS A 69 2.42 -1.93 8.99
CA CYS A 69 1.48 -2.57 8.08
C CYS A 69 1.01 -1.68 6.90
N TYR A 70 1.57 -0.49 6.74
CA TYR A 70 1.21 0.40 5.64
C TYR A 70 1.67 -0.16 4.30
N GLY A 71 0.77 -0.21 3.32
CA GLY A 71 1.06 -0.77 2.00
C GLY A 71 -0.11 -1.55 1.43
N PHE A 72 0.18 -2.64 0.72
CA PHE A 72 -0.84 -3.53 0.17
C PHE A 72 -1.77 -4.18 1.23
N PRO A 73 -1.34 -4.49 2.48
CA PRO A 73 -2.25 -5.07 3.48
C PRO A 73 -3.44 -4.16 3.79
N CYS A 74 -3.26 -2.84 3.64
CA CYS A 74 -4.32 -1.86 3.87
C CYS A 74 -5.58 -2.06 3.00
N ARG A 75 -5.55 -2.86 1.93
CA ARG A 75 -6.76 -3.12 1.12
C ARG A 75 -7.72 -4.11 1.78
N ALA A 76 -7.18 -5.05 2.54
CA ALA A 76 -7.94 -6.06 3.24
C ALA A 76 -8.18 -5.71 4.72
N CYS A 77 -7.73 -4.54 5.17
CA CYS A 77 -7.75 -4.17 6.58
C CYS A 77 -9.13 -3.68 7.04
N ASN A 78 -9.61 -4.21 8.17
CA ASN A 78 -10.85 -3.81 8.83
C ASN A 78 -10.84 -2.33 9.27
N HIS A 79 -9.66 -1.81 9.59
CA HIS A 79 -9.48 -0.47 10.18
C HIS A 79 -9.08 0.62 9.18
N THR A 80 -9.17 0.35 7.88
CA THR A 80 -8.63 1.23 6.82
C THR A 80 -9.09 2.68 6.94
N THR A 81 -10.38 2.91 7.19
CA THR A 81 -10.95 4.27 7.32
C THR A 81 -10.39 4.99 8.56
N ALA A 82 -10.40 4.33 9.72
CA ALA A 82 -9.87 4.90 10.96
C ALA A 82 -8.35 5.13 10.93
N CYS A 83 -7.63 4.29 10.18
CA CYS A 83 -6.19 4.47 9.92
C CYS A 83 -5.94 5.73 9.08
N ARG A 84 -6.72 5.97 8.01
CA ARG A 84 -6.56 7.15 7.14
C ARG A 84 -6.82 8.46 7.88
N THR A 85 -7.71 8.46 8.86
CA THR A 85 -7.99 9.64 9.69
C THR A 85 -6.97 9.82 10.82
N GLY A 86 -6.13 8.82 11.08
CA GLY A 86 -5.18 8.81 12.20
C GLY A 86 -5.86 8.67 13.55
N ILE A 87 -7.00 7.97 13.60
CA ILE A 87 -7.73 7.69 14.84
C ILE A 87 -7.34 6.31 15.39
N TYR A 88 -6.95 5.38 14.52
CA TYR A 88 -6.58 4.03 14.90
C TYR A 88 -5.07 3.82 14.79
N GLU A 89 -4.42 3.59 15.93
CA GLU A 89 -2.99 3.31 16.07
C GLU A 89 -2.67 1.81 16.24
N GLY A 90 -3.70 0.94 16.23
CA GLY A 90 -3.52 -0.50 16.38
C GLY A 90 -2.95 -1.20 15.14
N GLU A 91 -2.83 -2.52 15.24
CA GLU A 91 -2.25 -3.38 14.20
C GLU A 91 -3.22 -3.68 13.06
N TRP A 92 -2.70 -4.30 12.00
CA TRP A 92 -3.52 -4.80 10.90
C TRP A 92 -4.42 -5.93 11.37
N GLU A 93 -5.69 -5.83 11.00
CA GLU A 93 -6.70 -6.86 11.23
C GLU A 93 -7.43 -7.06 9.91
N ILE A 94 -7.60 -8.32 9.49
CA ILE A 94 -8.33 -8.63 8.27
C ILE A 94 -9.81 -8.30 8.42
N ALA A 95 -10.40 -7.69 7.40
CA ALA A 95 -11.84 -7.53 7.33
C ALA A 95 -12.50 -8.89 7.03
N PRO A 96 -13.62 -9.25 7.68
CA PRO A 96 -14.24 -10.58 7.57
C PRO A 96 -14.49 -11.04 6.14
N GLN A 97 -14.88 -10.11 5.26
CA GLN A 97 -15.16 -10.39 3.85
C GLN A 97 -13.92 -10.75 3.01
N TYR A 98 -12.72 -10.67 3.58
CA TYR A 98 -11.45 -10.96 2.89
C TYR A 98 -10.67 -12.10 3.54
N GLU A 99 -11.17 -12.70 4.62
CA GLU A 99 -10.49 -13.79 5.34
C GLU A 99 -10.06 -14.94 4.41
N HIS A 100 -10.86 -15.25 3.39
CA HIS A 100 -10.57 -16.29 2.40
C HIS A 100 -9.42 -15.96 1.44
N TYR A 101 -8.91 -14.72 1.44
CA TYR A 101 -7.75 -14.32 0.63
C TYR A 101 -6.41 -14.51 1.35
N VAL A 102 -6.42 -14.79 2.65
CA VAL A 102 -5.21 -14.95 3.45
C VAL A 102 -4.86 -16.44 3.57
N PRO A 103 -3.64 -16.86 3.19
CA PRO A 103 -3.20 -18.24 3.38
C PRO A 103 -3.39 -18.69 4.82
N PHE A 104 -3.84 -19.93 5.01
CA PHE A 104 -4.04 -20.50 6.34
C PHE A 104 -2.77 -20.38 7.19
N GLY A 105 -2.90 -19.83 8.40
CA GLY A 105 -1.78 -19.63 9.33
C GLY A 105 -0.97 -18.35 9.13
N SER A 106 -1.33 -17.47 8.18
CA SER A 106 -0.65 -16.18 8.01
C SER A 106 -1.37 -15.01 8.71
N THR A 107 -0.60 -14.11 9.31
CA THR A 107 -1.04 -12.83 9.89
C THR A 107 -0.42 -11.73 9.04
N CYS A 108 -1.16 -11.04 8.18
CA CYS A 108 -0.52 -10.21 7.14
C CYS A 108 -0.19 -8.77 7.61
N PRO A 109 1.08 -8.47 7.95
CA PRO A 109 1.69 -7.17 7.62
C PRO A 109 2.80 -7.21 6.56
N SER A 110 3.30 -8.39 6.19
CA SER A 110 3.87 -8.79 4.88
C SER A 110 4.73 -10.05 5.11
N ALA A 111 4.35 -11.21 4.58
CA ALA A 111 4.92 -12.52 4.89
C ALA A 111 6.39 -12.73 4.42
N ILE A 112 7.35 -12.03 5.04
CA ILE A 112 8.78 -12.33 4.94
C ILE A 112 9.46 -12.06 6.30
N ASP A 113 9.33 -13.01 7.22
CA ASP A 113 10.40 -13.33 8.17
C ASP A 113 10.86 -14.80 8.06
N GLU A 114 10.29 -15.62 7.14
CA GLU A 114 10.51 -17.08 7.12
C GLU A 114 10.95 -17.71 5.78
N VAL A 115 11.25 -16.95 4.71
CA VAL A 115 11.69 -17.56 3.41
C VAL A 115 13.21 -17.44 3.18
N ARG A 116 14.02 -17.24 4.24
CA ARG A 116 15.50 -17.13 4.10
C ARG A 116 16.29 -17.84 5.21
N LYS A 117 15.88 -19.06 5.56
CA LYS A 117 16.62 -19.93 6.50
C LYS A 117 16.95 -21.33 5.99
N ASP A 118 16.82 -21.60 4.69
CA ASP A 118 17.25 -22.86 4.09
C ASP A 118 18.24 -22.60 2.95
N ASP A 119 19.42 -22.08 3.28
CA ASP A 119 20.63 -22.12 2.42
C ASP A 119 21.84 -22.09 3.36
N GLU A 120 22.05 -23.18 4.10
CA GLU A 120 23.30 -23.54 4.77
C GLU A 120 23.67 -25.00 4.45
#